data_AF-X0WTX9-F1
#
_entry.id   AF-X0WTX9-F1
#
_cell.length_a   1.000
_cell.length_b   1.000
_cell.length_c   1.000
_cell.angle_alpha   90.00
_cell.angle_beta   90.00
_cell.angle_gamma   90.00
#
_symmetry.space_group_name_H-M   'P 1'
#
loop_
_entity.id
_entity.type
_entity.pdbx_description
1 polymer ?
#
loop_
_entity_poly.entity_id
_entity_poly.type
_entity_poly.pdbx_seq_one_letter_code
_entity_poly.pdbx_strand_id
1 'polypeptide(L)'
;MKVIFHEDFYQVYTFDPAAAAGRMEAVIEVIEPHVEFVAAKPASGDDIAAVHTGPHTDHVSGRGLYPIAALAAGGAIQAATLALTEPSFGLIRPPGHHAS
;
A
#
# COMPACT_ATOMS: atom_id res chain seq x y z
N MET A 1 -18.67 -0.33 2.25
CA MET A 1 -17.49 0.50 1.94
C MET A 1 -16.43 -0.40 1.36
N LYS A 2 -15.74 0.03 0.30
CA LYS A 2 -14.65 -0.76 -0.30
C LYS A 2 -13.33 -0.51 0.42
N VAL A 3 -12.64 -1.59 0.76
CA VAL A 3 -11.31 -1.56 1.38
C VAL A 3 -10.30 -2.17 0.42
N ILE A 4 -9.25 -1.42 0.11
CA ILE A 4 -8.18 -1.87 -0.79
C ILE A 4 -7.12 -2.57 0.07
N PHE A 5 -6.84 -3.83 -0.25
CA PHE A 5 -5.91 -4.68 0.53
C PHE A 5 -5.21 -5.71 -0.37
N HIS A 6 -4.07 -6.23 0.10
CA HIS A 6 -3.37 -7.37 -0.48
C HIS A 6 -2.66 -8.17 0.61
N GLU A 7 -2.62 -9.51 0.47
CA GLU A 7 -2.03 -10.40 1.49
C GLU A 7 -0.54 -10.15 1.73
N ASP A 8 0.19 -9.65 0.73
CA ASP A 8 1.61 -9.26 0.89
C ASP A 8 1.82 -8.17 1.96
N PHE A 9 0.78 -7.44 2.36
CA PHE A 9 0.87 -6.49 3.47
C PHE A 9 1.06 -7.16 4.84
N TYR A 10 0.86 -8.48 4.95
CA TYR A 10 1.24 -9.25 6.15
C TYR A 10 2.75 -9.47 6.27
N GLN A 11 3.52 -9.28 5.19
CA GLN A 11 4.97 -9.53 5.22
C GLN A 11 5.70 -8.52 6.13
N VAL A 12 6.64 -9.04 6.92
CA VAL A 12 7.63 -8.24 7.64
C VAL A 12 8.75 -7.88 6.66
N TYR A 13 8.62 -6.74 5.98
CA TYR A 13 9.53 -6.32 4.92
C TYR A 13 10.79 -5.59 5.42
N THR A 14 10.88 -5.25 6.70
CA THR A 14 12.03 -4.58 7.33
C THR A 14 11.89 -4.66 8.86
N PHE A 15 12.87 -4.10 9.58
CA PHE A 15 12.94 -4.12 11.05
C PHE A 15 12.23 -2.95 11.75
N ASP A 16 11.59 -2.04 10.99
CA ASP A 16 10.89 -0.90 11.58
C ASP A 16 9.53 -1.30 12.19
N PRO A 17 9.01 -0.55 13.18
CA PRO A 17 7.74 -0.87 13.83
C PRO A 17 6.50 -0.81 12.93
N ALA A 18 6.55 -0.11 11.79
CA ALA A 18 5.45 -0.10 10.83
C ALA A 18 5.40 -1.42 10.03
N ALA A 19 6.54 -2.12 9.94
CA ALA A 19 6.65 -3.42 9.31
C ALA A 19 6.33 -4.60 10.25
N ALA A 20 6.05 -4.36 11.53
CA ALA A 20 5.77 -5.42 12.49
C ALA A 20 4.54 -6.27 12.07
N ALA A 21 4.62 -7.57 12.35
CA ALA A 21 3.50 -8.50 12.21
C ALA A 21 2.35 -8.12 13.17
N GLY A 22 1.13 -8.53 12.86
CA GLY A 22 -0.07 -8.26 13.66
C GLY A 22 -0.73 -6.90 13.38
N ARG A 23 -0.03 -5.97 12.69
CA ARG A 23 -0.59 -4.63 12.42
C ARG A 23 -1.75 -4.63 11.44
N MET A 24 -1.70 -5.47 10.40
CA MET A 24 -2.79 -5.57 9.43
C MET A 24 -3.87 -6.50 9.95
N GLU A 25 -3.46 -7.60 10.54
CA GLU A 25 -4.29 -8.65 11.13
C GLU A 25 -5.27 -8.07 12.15
N ALA A 26 -4.79 -7.22 13.06
CA ALA A 26 -5.65 -6.56 14.05
C ALA A 26 -6.72 -5.64 13.42
N VAL A 27 -6.45 -5.06 12.25
CA VAL A 27 -7.43 -4.26 11.52
C VAL A 27 -8.40 -5.16 10.77
N ILE A 28 -7.88 -6.15 10.04
CA ILE A 28 -8.65 -7.12 9.25
C ILE A 28 -9.68 -7.85 10.12
N GLU A 29 -9.27 -8.36 11.28
CA GLU A 29 -10.13 -9.08 12.24
C GLU A 29 -11.38 -8.26 12.62
N VAL A 30 -11.23 -6.93 12.73
CA VAL A 30 -12.32 -6.03 13.10
C VAL A 30 -13.20 -5.66 11.91
N ILE A 31 -12.61 -5.41 10.74
CA ILE A 31 -13.36 -4.83 9.61
C ILE A 31 -13.93 -5.86 8.64
N GLU A 32 -13.37 -7.07 8.57
CA GLU A 32 -13.70 -8.07 7.56
C GLU A 32 -15.20 -8.38 7.44
N PRO A 33 -15.99 -8.51 8.54
CA PRO A 33 -17.42 -8.74 8.44
C PRO A 33 -18.25 -7.55 7.92
N HIS A 34 -17.63 -6.37 7.78
CA HIS A 34 -18.32 -5.09 7.57
C HIS A 34 -17.99 -4.41 6.24
N VAL A 35 -17.03 -4.93 5.48
CA VAL A 35 -16.51 -4.28 4.28
C VAL A 35 -16.41 -5.24 3.09
N GLU A 36 -16.28 -4.66 1.90
CA GLU A 36 -15.94 -5.41 0.69
C GLU A 36 -14.47 -5.17 0.37
N PHE A 37 -13.69 -6.23 0.21
CA PHE A 37 -12.28 -6.10 -0.15
C PHE A 37 -12.08 -6.03 -1.66
N VAL A 38 -11.22 -5.10 -2.08
CA VAL A 38 -10.73 -4.95 -3.44
C VAL A 38 -9.23 -5.23 -3.43
N ALA A 39 -8.78 -6.14 -4.30
CA ALA A 39 -7.36 -6.46 -4.40
C ALA A 39 -6.55 -5.24 -4.85
N ALA A 40 -5.53 -4.89 -4.07
CA ALA A 40 -4.57 -3.85 -4.45
C ALA A 40 -3.75 -4.32 -5.66
N LYS A 41 -3.39 -3.37 -6.50
CA LYS A 41 -2.55 -3.53 -7.69
C LYS A 41 -1.37 -2.58 -7.57
N PRO A 42 -0.19 -2.94 -8.11
CA PRO A 42 0.94 -2.03 -8.12
C PRO A 42 0.65 -0.78 -8.96
N ALA A 43 1.16 0.36 -8.49
CA ALA A 43 1.23 1.58 -9.28
C ALA A 43 2.10 1.36 -10.52
N SER A 44 1.82 2.10 -11.59
CA SER A 44 2.69 2.08 -12.76
C SER A 44 4.02 2.79 -12.46
N GLY A 45 5.04 2.52 -13.30
CA GLY A 45 6.30 3.26 -13.22
C GLY A 45 6.11 4.77 -13.39
N ASP A 46 5.17 5.18 -14.26
CA ASP A 46 4.85 6.58 -14.52
C ASP A 46 4.19 7.26 -13.30
N ASP A 47 3.28 6.55 -12.61
CA ASP A 47 2.66 7.05 -11.38
C ASP A 47 3.71 7.30 -10.29
N ILE A 48 4.69 6.40 -10.16
CA ILE A 48 5.79 6.56 -9.21
C ILE A 48 6.72 7.70 -9.64
N ALA A 49 7.05 7.79 -10.93
CA ALA A 49 7.92 8.82 -11.49
C ALA A 49 7.30 10.24 -11.42
N ALA A 50 5.98 10.34 -11.25
CA ALA A 50 5.31 11.63 -11.05
C ALA A 50 5.68 12.31 -9.72
N VAL A 51 6.15 11.54 -8.73
CA VAL A 51 6.46 12.06 -7.38
C VAL A 51 7.85 11.67 -6.86
N HIS A 52 8.56 10.76 -7.53
CA HIS A 52 9.90 10.33 -7.14
C HIS A 52 10.89 10.38 -8.30
N THR A 53 12.17 10.57 -7.98
CA THR A 53 13.27 10.56 -8.96
C THR A 53 13.69 9.13 -9.29
N GLY A 54 14.21 8.92 -10.52
CA GLY A 54 14.79 7.63 -10.93
C GLY A 54 15.82 7.07 -9.92
N PRO A 55 16.82 7.86 -9.48
CA PRO A 55 17.79 7.39 -8.48
C PRO A 55 17.17 6.94 -7.15
N HIS A 56 16.11 7.60 -6.69
CA HIS A 56 15.40 7.17 -5.47
C HIS A 56 14.71 5.82 -5.69
N THR A 57 14.01 5.67 -6.82
CA THR A 57 13.34 4.42 -7.20
C THR A 57 14.33 3.26 -7.36
N ASP A 58 15.49 3.51 -7.98
CA ASP A 58 16.57 2.52 -8.13
C ASP A 58 17.13 2.10 -6.78
N HIS A 59 17.31 3.05 -5.85
CA HIS A 59 17.77 2.75 -4.49
C HIS A 59 16.79 1.84 -3.73
N VAL A 60 15.48 2.13 -3.79
CA VAL A 60 14.44 1.30 -3.15
C VAL A 60 14.36 -0.09 -3.81
N SER A 61 14.53 -0.15 -5.13
CA SER A 61 14.59 -1.40 -5.90
C SER A 61 15.78 -2.26 -5.51
N GLY A 62 16.97 -1.66 -5.35
CA GLY A 62 18.18 -2.35 -4.88
C GLY A 62 18.07 -2.92 -3.46
N ARG A 63 17.12 -2.41 -2.66
CA ARG A 63 16.79 -2.94 -1.32
C ARG A 63 15.71 -4.03 -1.35
N GLY A 64 15.17 -4.37 -2.53
CA GLY A 64 14.09 -5.34 -2.68
C GLY A 64 12.71 -4.86 -2.19
N LEU A 65 12.57 -3.57 -1.87
CA LEU A 65 11.35 -3.00 -1.30
C LEU A 65 10.39 -2.43 -2.35
N TYR A 66 10.84 -2.29 -3.60
CA TYR A 66 10.04 -1.68 -4.66
C TYR A 66 8.72 -2.40 -4.91
N PRO A 67 8.63 -3.75 -5.00
CA PRO A 67 7.36 -4.41 -5.29
C PRO A 67 6.26 -4.11 -4.26
N ILE A 68 6.56 -4.19 -2.97
CA ILE A 68 5.58 -3.92 -1.91
C ILE A 68 5.26 -2.42 -1.78
N ALA A 69 6.23 -1.54 -2.02
CA ALA A 69 6.01 -0.10 -2.05
C ALA A 69 5.12 0.33 -3.24
N ALA A 70 5.37 -0.22 -4.43
CA ALA A 70 4.54 0.03 -5.61
C ALA A 70 3.12 -0.51 -5.41
N LEU A 71 2.96 -1.67 -4.76
CA LEU A 71 1.66 -2.23 -4.37
C LEU A 71 0.89 -1.32 -3.42
N ALA A 72 1.55 -0.77 -2.40
CA ALA A 72 0.93 0.20 -1.50
C ALA A 72 0.51 1.48 -2.24
N ALA A 73 1.37 2.03 -3.08
CA ALA A 73 1.09 3.23 -3.87
C ALA A 73 -0.10 3.02 -4.83
N GLY A 74 -0.14 1.90 -5.54
CA GLY A 74 -1.26 1.60 -6.45
C GLY A 74 -2.56 1.33 -5.69
N GLY A 75 -2.48 0.71 -4.50
CA GLY A 75 -3.62 0.60 -3.61
C GLY A 75 -4.17 1.96 -3.14
N ALA A 76 -3.27 2.94 -2.87
CA ALA A 76 -3.68 4.31 -2.56
C ALA A 76 -4.39 4.98 -3.75
N ILE A 77 -3.86 4.82 -4.96
CA ILE A 77 -4.47 5.34 -6.20
C ILE A 77 -5.86 4.73 -6.41
N GLN A 78 -6.01 3.40 -6.23
CA GLN A 78 -7.31 2.72 -6.30
C GLN A 78 -8.30 3.26 -5.28
N ALA A 79 -7.87 3.44 -4.02
CA ALA A 79 -8.71 4.01 -2.98
C ALA A 79 -9.16 5.43 -3.35
N ALA A 80 -8.24 6.30 -3.74
CA ALA A 80 -8.54 7.68 -4.15
C ALA A 80 -9.49 7.72 -5.37
N THR A 81 -9.31 6.82 -6.33
CA THR A 81 -10.17 6.74 -7.52
C THR A 81 -11.60 6.32 -7.14
N LEU A 82 -11.75 5.31 -6.30
CA LEU A 82 -13.06 4.87 -5.80
C LEU A 82 -13.75 5.95 -4.96
N ALA A 83 -12.96 6.70 -4.17
CA ALA A 83 -13.42 7.79 -3.32
C ALA A 83 -14.15 8.93 -4.08
N LEU A 84 -13.96 9.01 -5.41
CA LEU A 84 -14.69 9.94 -6.26
C LEU A 84 -16.20 9.61 -6.35
N THR A 85 -16.59 8.38 -6.02
CA THR A 85 -17.97 7.88 -6.19
C THR A 85 -18.58 7.28 -4.94
N GLU A 86 -17.77 6.74 -4.04
CA GLU A 86 -18.23 6.14 -2.77
C GLU A 86 -17.12 6.21 -1.72
N PRO A 87 -17.42 6.19 -0.41
CA PRO A 87 -16.39 6.05 0.61
C PRO A 87 -15.52 4.81 0.36
N SER A 88 -14.21 4.99 0.48
CA SER A 88 -13.21 3.94 0.30
C SER A 88 -12.10 4.08 1.33
N PHE A 89 -11.38 2.98 1.59
CA PHE A 89 -10.28 2.98 2.53
C PHE A 89 -9.11 2.15 1.99
N GLY A 90 -7.92 2.74 1.93
CA GLY A 90 -6.69 2.03 1.59
C GLY A 90 -6.06 1.43 2.84
N LEU A 91 -6.24 0.13 3.06
CA LEU A 91 -5.54 -0.60 4.10
C LEU A 91 -4.21 -1.11 3.52
N ILE A 92 -3.24 -0.21 3.44
CA ILE A 92 -1.99 -0.41 2.71
C ILE A 92 -0.76 -0.22 3.59
N ARG A 93 0.33 -0.90 3.25
CA ARG A 93 1.67 -0.68 3.80
C ARG A 93 2.73 -1.17 2.81
N PRO A 94 3.96 -0.60 2.77
CA PRO A 94 4.54 0.39 3.69
C PRO A 94 3.86 1.78 3.68
N PRO A 95 3.98 2.58 4.76
CA PRO A 95 3.49 3.96 4.79
C PRO A 95 4.33 4.88 3.89
N GLY A 96 3.74 5.96 3.36
CA GLY A 96 4.38 6.83 2.36
C GLY A 96 4.67 8.27 2.76
N HIS A 97 4.05 8.81 3.83
CA HIS A 97 4.05 10.26 4.12
C HIS A 97 5.42 10.92 4.42
N HIS A 98 6.48 10.13 4.59
CA HIS A 98 7.84 10.61 4.85
C HIS A 98 8.80 10.40 3.67
N ALA A 99 8.35 9.82 2.57
CA ALA A 99 9.20 9.59 1.40
C ALA A 99 9.47 10.91 0.65
N SER A 100 10.74 11.11 0.23
CA SER A 100 11.22 12.28 -0.51
C SER A 100 12.30 11.89 -1.50
#